data_AF-A0AA88DP03-F1
#
_entry.id   AF-A0AA88DP03-F1
#
_cell.length_a   1.000
_cell.length_b   1.000
_cell.length_c   1.000
_cell.angle_alpha   90.00
_cell.angle_beta   90.00
_cell.angle_gamma   90.00
#
_symmetry.space_group_name_H-M   'P 1'
#
loop_
_entity.id
_entity.type
_entity.pdbx_description
1 polymer ?
#
loop_
_entity_poly.entity_id
_entity_poly.type
_entity_poly.pdbx_seq_one_letter_code
_entity_poly.pdbx_strand_id
1 'polypeptide(L)'
;MNEFSSASEHEEEDRSSENELSDDDQVLAVAVIAMAANKFIRPLDYTEVQHLIMEHSYKYRPWFDDCIGAIGGTHVPCMPREENSETWINRKGVNSQNVLAACSFNMKFTYMLAGYEGSCHDTRMLEEAIAFHGFPIPSPGKIICHMI
;
A
#
# COMPACT_ATOMS: atom_id res chain seq x y z
N MET A 1 -21.04 49.52 30.65
CA MET A 1 -19.82 49.73 29.86
C MET A 1 -18.65 49.27 30.71
N ASN A 2 -18.07 48.13 30.29
CA ASN A 2 -16.76 47.51 30.60
C ASN A 2 -16.44 47.26 32.08
N GLU A 3 -16.36 46.04 32.64
CA GLU A 3 -15.73 44.77 32.20
C GLU A 3 -14.27 44.91 31.74
N PHE A 4 -13.35 44.56 32.65
CA PHE A 4 -11.96 44.16 32.40
C PHE A 4 -11.56 43.23 33.56
N SER A 5 -11.90 41.94 33.47
CA SER A 5 -11.05 40.85 32.99
C SER A 5 -9.80 40.64 33.85
N SER A 6 -9.92 39.73 34.81
CA SER A 6 -8.81 38.97 35.40
C SER A 6 -9.18 37.49 35.35
N ALA A 7 -8.62 36.77 34.40
CA ALA A 7 -8.56 35.31 34.42
C ALA A 7 -7.35 34.88 33.58
N SER A 8 -6.34 34.44 34.32
CA SER A 8 -5.15 33.73 33.89
C SER A 8 -5.51 32.34 33.35
N GLU A 9 -4.80 31.97 32.28
CA GLU A 9 -4.18 30.67 32.03
C GLU A 9 -5.05 29.40 32.03
N HIS A 10 -5.04 28.77 30.84
CA HIS A 10 -4.92 27.33 30.61
C HIS A 10 -6.05 26.42 31.08
N GLU A 11 -7.06 26.28 30.23
CA GLU A 11 -7.77 25.02 30.03
C GLU A 11 -7.92 24.79 28.51
N GLU A 12 -6.82 24.45 27.85
CA GLU A 12 -6.88 23.73 26.57
C GLU A 12 -6.74 22.25 26.93
N GLU A 13 -7.83 21.74 27.48
CA GLU A 13 -7.97 20.37 27.98
C GLU A 13 -7.93 19.41 26.78
N ASP A 14 -6.76 18.80 26.62
CA ASP A 14 -6.47 17.47 26.12
C ASP A 14 -7.60 16.80 25.32
N ARG A 15 -7.58 17.03 24.01
CA ARG A 15 -8.33 16.22 23.03
C ARG A 15 -7.37 15.36 22.18
N SER A 16 -6.21 15.03 22.75
CA SER A 16 -5.17 14.18 22.14
C SER A 16 -5.26 12.72 22.59
N SER A 17 -5.94 12.42 23.70
CA SER A 17 -5.85 11.12 24.37
C SER A 17 -6.79 10.02 23.85
N GLU A 18 -7.47 10.19 22.71
CA GLU A 18 -8.35 9.17 22.14
C GLU A 18 -8.12 8.95 20.64
N ASN A 19 -6.91 8.49 20.27
CA ASN A 19 -6.65 7.65 19.08
C ASN A 19 -5.17 7.24 18.96
N GLU A 20 -4.46 7.08 20.08
CA GLU A 20 -3.17 6.39 20.06
C GLU A 20 -3.44 4.89 19.93
N LEU A 21 -3.53 4.42 18.69
CA LEU A 21 -3.43 2.99 18.38
C LEU A 21 -2.12 2.47 18.99
N SER A 22 -2.25 1.43 19.81
CA SER A 22 -1.18 0.81 20.61
C SER A 22 0.04 0.45 19.74
N ASP A 23 1.23 0.36 20.32
CA ASP A 23 2.44 -0.18 19.65
C ASP A 23 2.18 -1.56 19.00
N ASP A 24 1.23 -2.31 19.54
CA ASP A 24 0.76 -3.58 18.98
C ASP A 24 -0.01 -3.41 17.65
N ASP A 25 -0.67 -2.28 17.44
CA ASP A 25 -1.55 -2.03 16.28
C ASP A 25 -0.77 -1.75 14.98
N GLN A 26 0.45 -1.24 15.06
CA GLN A 26 1.34 -1.06 13.89
C GLN A 26 1.86 -2.40 13.37
N VAL A 27 2.30 -3.25 14.31
CA VAL A 27 2.68 -4.65 14.05
C VAL A 27 1.46 -5.43 13.57
N LEU A 28 0.27 -5.12 14.10
CA LEU A 28 -0.98 -5.76 13.71
C LEU A 28 -1.35 -5.47 12.26
N ALA A 29 -1.21 -4.25 11.73
CA ALA A 29 -1.52 -3.97 10.33
C ALA A 29 -0.61 -4.76 9.36
N VAL A 30 0.70 -4.76 9.60
CA VAL A 30 1.67 -5.56 8.82
C VAL A 30 1.37 -7.04 8.93
N ALA A 31 1.16 -7.55 10.16
CA ALA A 31 0.89 -8.95 10.41
C ALA A 31 -0.45 -9.38 9.82
N VAL A 32 -1.49 -8.55 9.89
CA VAL A 32 -2.80 -8.81 9.26
C VAL A 32 -2.67 -8.84 7.75
N ILE A 33 -1.91 -7.91 7.15
CA ILE A 33 -1.66 -7.91 5.70
C ILE A 33 -0.86 -9.15 5.28
N ALA A 34 0.20 -9.51 6.02
CA ALA A 34 1.00 -10.71 5.76
C ALA A 34 0.20 -12.03 5.99
N MET A 35 -0.64 -12.08 7.02
CA MET A 35 -1.53 -13.21 7.29
C MET A 35 -2.65 -13.31 6.24
N ALA A 36 -3.21 -12.19 5.81
CA ALA A 36 -4.18 -12.12 4.73
C ALA A 36 -3.53 -12.53 3.41
N ALA A 37 -2.32 -12.04 3.12
CA ALA A 37 -1.53 -12.42 1.96
C ALA A 37 -1.37 -13.95 1.87
N ASN A 38 -1.01 -14.63 2.97
CA ASN A 38 -0.87 -16.09 2.97
C ASN A 38 -2.20 -16.85 2.75
N LYS A 39 -3.35 -16.21 2.97
CA LYS A 39 -4.69 -16.78 2.75
C LYS A 39 -5.30 -16.43 1.39
N PHE A 40 -4.97 -15.26 0.85
CA PHE A 40 -5.64 -14.67 -0.30
C PHE A 40 -4.74 -14.54 -1.53
N ILE A 41 -3.40 -14.61 -1.38
CA ILE A 41 -2.50 -14.69 -2.52
C ILE A 41 -2.71 -16.04 -3.20
N ARG A 42 -3.10 -15.98 -4.46
CA ARG A 42 -3.12 -17.15 -5.33
C ARG A 42 -1.99 -17.03 -6.33
N PRO A 43 -1.25 -18.12 -6.62
CA PRO A 43 -0.31 -18.14 -7.74
C PRO A 43 -1.00 -17.65 -9.01
N LEU A 44 -0.25 -16.92 -9.84
CA LEU A 44 -0.74 -16.46 -11.14
C LEU A 44 -1.22 -17.65 -11.96
N ASP A 45 -2.54 -17.74 -12.14
CA ASP A 45 -3.11 -18.62 -13.14
C ASP A 45 -3.09 -17.89 -14.49
N TYR A 46 -2.12 -18.26 -15.33
CA TYR A 46 -1.93 -17.70 -16.67
C TYR A 46 -3.02 -18.14 -17.66
N THR A 47 -3.94 -19.03 -17.25
CA THR A 47 -5.03 -19.56 -18.08
C THR A 47 -6.34 -18.80 -17.92
N GLU A 48 -6.53 -18.08 -16.81
CA GLU A 48 -7.69 -17.20 -16.59
C GLU A 48 -7.53 -15.98 -17.51
N VAL A 49 -8.05 -16.12 -18.72
CA VAL A 49 -7.91 -15.21 -19.86
C VAL A 49 -8.22 -13.77 -19.46
N GLN A 50 -7.46 -12.85 -20.06
CA GLN A 50 -7.68 -11.41 -20.19
C GLN A 50 -9.05 -11.06 -20.84
N HIS A 51 -10.17 -11.65 -20.42
CA HIS A 51 -11.48 -11.45 -21.07
C HIS A 51 -11.82 -9.96 -21.19
N LEU A 52 -11.44 -9.15 -20.19
CA LEU A 52 -11.59 -7.68 -20.22
C LEU A 52 -10.77 -6.99 -21.32
N ILE A 53 -9.54 -7.44 -21.59
CA ILE A 53 -8.74 -6.91 -22.71
C ILE A 53 -9.27 -7.45 -24.03
N MET A 54 -9.66 -8.72 -24.09
CA MET A 54 -10.20 -9.34 -25.31
C MET A 54 -11.58 -8.78 -25.72
N GLU A 55 -12.44 -8.45 -24.76
CA GLU A 55 -13.79 -7.89 -25.01
C GLU A 55 -13.72 -6.43 -25.46
N HIS A 56 -12.70 -5.69 -25.05
CA HIS A 56 -12.46 -4.29 -25.44
C HIS A 56 -11.16 -4.12 -26.24
N SER A 57 -10.87 -5.10 -27.10
CA SER A 57 -9.54 -5.32 -27.67
C SER A 57 -9.00 -4.16 -28.50
N TYR A 58 -9.83 -3.44 -29.26
CA TYR A 58 -9.34 -2.30 -30.06
C TYR A 58 -8.85 -1.13 -29.19
N LYS A 59 -9.40 -0.98 -27.97
CA LYS A 59 -9.12 0.14 -27.07
C LYS A 59 -7.98 -0.16 -26.09
N TYR A 60 -7.68 -1.42 -25.79
CA TYR A 60 -6.70 -1.77 -24.76
C TYR A 60 -5.52 -2.60 -25.27
N ARG A 61 -5.66 -3.39 -26.34
CA ARG A 61 -4.56 -4.21 -26.88
C ARG A 61 -3.26 -3.46 -27.17
N PRO A 62 -3.27 -2.26 -27.78
CA PRO A 62 -2.02 -1.57 -28.11
C PRO A 62 -1.11 -1.29 -26.91
N TRP A 63 -1.66 -1.30 -25.68
CA TRP A 63 -0.92 -1.01 -24.45
C TRP A 63 -0.81 -2.21 -23.50
N PHE A 64 -1.74 -3.17 -23.58
CA PHE A 64 -1.89 -4.26 -22.61
C PHE A 64 -1.80 -5.66 -23.23
N ASP A 65 -1.42 -5.78 -24.51
CA ASP A 65 -1.09 -7.08 -25.09
C ASP A 65 -0.05 -7.78 -24.20
N ASP A 66 -0.33 -9.05 -23.88
CA ASP A 66 0.45 -9.89 -22.95
C ASP A 66 0.60 -9.41 -21.49
N CYS A 67 -0.06 -8.33 -21.09
CA CYS A 67 -0.14 -7.95 -19.68
C CYS A 67 -0.96 -8.99 -18.91
N ILE A 68 -0.45 -9.51 -17.80
CA ILE A 68 -1.12 -10.56 -16.99
C ILE A 68 -1.65 -10.05 -15.66
N GLY A 69 -1.39 -8.78 -15.36
CA GLY A 69 -1.80 -8.13 -14.13
C GLY A 69 -1.20 -6.75 -13.99
N ALA A 70 -1.52 -6.11 -12.88
CA ALA A 70 -1.00 -4.80 -12.51
C ALA A 70 -0.25 -4.90 -11.18
N ILE A 71 0.72 -4.02 -10.97
CA ILE A 71 1.38 -3.82 -9.68
C ILE A 71 1.40 -2.32 -9.35
N GLY A 72 1.19 -1.98 -8.08
CA GLY A 72 1.29 -0.61 -7.60
C GLY A 72 1.38 -0.54 -6.08
N GLY A 73 1.82 0.61 -5.57
CA GLY A 73 1.83 0.92 -4.15
C GLY A 73 0.45 1.36 -3.66
N THR A 74 0.17 1.04 -2.40
CA THR A 74 -0.98 1.57 -1.66
C THR A 74 -0.57 1.93 -0.26
N HIS A 75 -1.09 3.06 0.23
CA HIS A 75 -0.78 3.54 1.58
C HIS A 75 -1.86 3.10 2.56
N VAL A 76 -1.44 2.32 3.56
CA VAL A 76 -2.27 1.95 4.70
C VAL A 76 -1.92 2.86 5.86
N PRO A 77 -2.89 3.58 6.46
CA PRO A 77 -2.62 4.40 7.65
C PRO A 77 -1.92 3.58 8.73
N CYS A 78 -0.92 4.17 9.35
CA CYS A 78 -0.23 3.58 10.48
C CYS A 78 0.09 4.67 11.49
N MET A 79 0.21 4.27 12.74
CA MET A 79 1.07 5.00 13.67
C MET A 79 2.48 4.44 13.43
N PRO A 80 3.54 5.25 13.36
CA PRO A 80 4.91 4.76 13.47
C PRO A 80 5.41 4.94 14.90
N ARG A 81 6.50 4.28 15.28
CA ARG A 81 7.24 4.67 16.50
C ARG A 81 7.77 6.09 16.34
N GLU A 82 7.95 6.80 17.46
CA GLU A 82 8.46 8.18 17.43
C GLU A 82 9.80 8.28 16.68
N GLU A 83 10.67 7.28 16.85
CA GLU A 83 11.91 7.14 16.09
C GLU A 83 11.64 7.02 14.59
N ASN A 84 12.14 8.00 13.82
CA ASN A 84 12.00 8.11 12.36
C ASN A 84 10.56 8.26 11.86
N SER A 85 9.62 8.69 12.70
CA SER A 85 8.21 8.96 12.32
C SER A 85 8.07 9.81 11.06
N GLU A 86 9.00 10.75 10.81
CA GLU A 86 9.02 11.58 9.59
C GLU A 86 9.10 10.77 8.29
N THR A 87 9.79 9.64 8.27
CA THR A 87 9.91 8.79 7.08
C THR A 87 8.60 8.06 6.75
N TRP A 88 7.69 7.93 7.70
CA TRP A 88 6.40 7.26 7.52
C TRP A 88 5.33 8.19 6.95
N ILE A 89 5.65 9.48 6.77
CA ILE A 89 4.75 10.47 6.19
C ILE A 89 4.71 10.27 4.68
N ASN A 90 3.50 10.02 4.13
CA ASN A 90 3.31 9.98 2.69
C ASN A 90 3.23 11.39 2.08
N ARG A 91 3.12 11.45 0.74
CA ARG A 91 2.98 12.71 0.00
C ARG A 91 1.79 13.59 0.42
N LYS A 92 0.78 13.02 1.10
CA LYS A 92 -0.39 13.76 1.62
C LYS A 92 -0.19 14.27 3.05
N GLY A 93 0.99 14.09 3.64
CA GLY A 93 1.28 14.54 5.00
C GLY A 93 0.71 13.62 6.08
N VAL A 94 0.35 12.38 5.75
CA VAL A 94 -0.26 11.43 6.68
C VAL A 94 0.68 10.26 6.92
N ASN A 95 0.79 9.83 8.17
CA ASN A 95 1.53 8.62 8.53
C ASN A 95 0.88 7.39 7.90
N SER A 96 1.68 6.64 7.16
CA SER A 96 1.23 5.43 6.48
C SER A 96 2.38 4.49 6.20
N GLN A 97 2.04 3.24 5.98
CA GLN A 97 2.93 2.24 5.43
C GLN A 97 2.61 2.07 3.95
N ASN A 98 3.65 2.02 3.12
CA ASN A 98 3.49 1.64 1.72
C ASN A 98 3.43 0.10 1.60
N VAL A 99 2.47 -0.37 0.84
CA VAL A 99 2.23 -1.78 0.51
C VAL A 99 2.25 -1.91 -1.00
N LEU A 100 3.22 -2.63 -1.53
CA LEU A 100 3.30 -2.96 -2.94
C LEU A 100 2.50 -4.23 -3.19
N ALA A 101 1.49 -4.18 -4.05
CA ALA A 101 0.66 -5.32 -4.35
C ALA A 101 0.54 -5.54 -5.86
N ALA A 102 0.65 -6.81 -6.29
CA ALA A 102 0.34 -7.22 -7.64
C ALA A 102 -0.99 -7.99 -7.66
N CYS A 103 -1.79 -7.78 -8.70
CA CYS A 103 -3.07 -8.45 -8.89
C CYS A 103 -3.28 -8.85 -10.36
N SER A 104 -4.06 -9.91 -10.57
CA SER A 104 -4.51 -10.32 -11.90
C SER A 104 -5.73 -9.50 -12.36
N PHE A 105 -6.15 -9.66 -13.62
CA PHE A 105 -7.36 -9.01 -14.15
C PHE A 105 -8.66 -9.39 -13.44
N ASN A 106 -8.66 -10.50 -12.69
CA ASN A 106 -9.79 -10.92 -11.87
C ASN A 106 -9.77 -10.29 -10.47
N MET A 107 -8.94 -9.24 -10.28
CA MET A 107 -8.76 -8.52 -9.03
C MET A 107 -8.31 -9.40 -7.85
N LYS A 108 -7.67 -10.54 -8.15
CA LYS A 108 -7.08 -11.44 -7.15
C LYS A 108 -5.63 -11.01 -6.94
N PHE A 109 -5.22 -10.83 -5.68
CA PHE A 109 -3.81 -10.57 -5.37
C PHE A 109 -2.96 -11.79 -5.68
N THR A 110 -1.81 -11.53 -6.30
CA THR A 110 -0.82 -12.55 -6.71
C THR A 110 0.53 -12.32 -6.04
N TYR A 111 0.74 -11.14 -5.47
CA TYR A 111 1.90 -10.79 -4.67
C TYR A 111 1.56 -9.62 -3.74
N MET A 112 2.14 -9.59 -2.54
CA MET A 112 2.09 -8.44 -1.65
C MET A 112 3.41 -8.31 -0.88
N LEU A 113 3.93 -7.09 -0.80
CA LEU A 113 5.05 -6.69 0.05
C LEU A 113 4.60 -5.50 0.89
N ALA A 114 4.60 -5.68 2.21
CA ALA A 114 4.27 -4.64 3.19
C ALA A 114 5.49 -4.40 4.08
N GLY A 115 5.44 -3.35 4.92
CA GLY A 115 6.51 -3.05 5.87
C GLY A 115 7.27 -1.75 5.60
N TYR A 116 7.08 -1.11 4.45
CA TYR A 116 7.91 0.03 4.04
C TYR A 116 7.30 1.36 4.44
N GLU A 117 8.17 2.34 4.69
CA GLU A 117 7.77 3.65 5.16
C GLU A 117 6.88 4.37 4.14
N GLY A 118 5.95 5.22 4.59
CA GLY A 118 5.02 5.95 3.72
C GLY A 118 5.70 6.91 2.74
N SER A 119 6.95 7.29 2.96
CA SER A 119 7.75 8.05 1.99
C SER A 119 8.44 7.18 0.93
N CYS A 120 8.44 5.86 1.10
CA CYS A 120 9.12 4.95 0.19
C CYS A 120 8.45 4.92 -1.19
N HIS A 121 9.25 5.08 -2.24
CA HIS A 121 8.78 5.02 -3.62
C HIS A 121 8.49 3.58 -4.06
N ASP A 122 7.41 3.40 -4.82
CA ASP A 122 7.01 2.11 -5.38
C ASP A 122 8.13 1.43 -6.20
N THR A 123 8.94 2.22 -6.94
CA THR A 123 10.10 1.70 -7.67
C THR A 123 11.13 1.06 -6.74
N ARG A 124 11.44 1.68 -5.60
CA ARG A 124 12.38 1.12 -4.61
C ARG A 124 11.82 -0.16 -4.01
N MET A 125 10.54 -0.18 -3.67
CA MET A 125 9.89 -1.40 -3.17
C MET A 125 9.89 -2.52 -4.20
N LEU A 126 9.70 -2.20 -5.49
CA LEU A 126 9.75 -3.19 -6.57
C LEU A 126 11.15 -3.78 -6.73
N GLU A 127 12.20 -2.96 -6.65
CA GLU A 127 13.59 -3.43 -6.67
C GLU A 127 13.89 -4.39 -5.51
N GLU A 128 13.49 -4.03 -4.29
CA GLU A 128 13.58 -4.89 -3.11
C GLU A 128 12.77 -6.19 -3.26
N ALA A 129 11.55 -6.08 -3.81
CA ALA A 129 10.67 -7.22 -4.05
C ALA A 129 11.34 -8.27 -4.97
N ILE A 130 11.95 -7.79 -6.06
CA ILE A 130 12.67 -8.61 -7.04
C ILE A 130 13.95 -9.19 -6.44
N ALA A 131 14.70 -8.40 -5.68
CA ALA A 131 16.00 -8.81 -5.17
C ALA A 131 15.91 -9.78 -3.98
N PHE A 132 14.95 -9.57 -3.07
CA PHE A 132 14.99 -10.21 -1.74
C PHE A 132 13.67 -10.83 -1.28
N HIS A 133 12.53 -10.43 -1.83
CA HIS A 133 11.22 -10.86 -1.32
C HIS A 133 10.42 -11.75 -2.28
N GLY A 134 11.11 -12.48 -3.16
CA GLY A 134 10.53 -13.57 -3.96
C GLY A 134 9.43 -13.11 -4.93
N PHE A 135 9.55 -11.90 -5.48
CA PHE A 135 8.60 -11.41 -6.48
C PHE A 135 8.51 -12.38 -7.69
N PRO A 136 7.29 -12.77 -8.12
CA PRO A 136 7.12 -13.71 -9.21
C PRO A 136 7.47 -13.07 -10.57
N ILE A 137 8.56 -13.54 -11.19
CA ILE A 137 8.93 -13.11 -12.54
C ILE A 137 7.96 -13.74 -13.56
N PRO A 138 7.33 -12.94 -14.43
CA PRO A 138 6.46 -13.47 -15.47
C PRO A 138 7.18 -14.42 -16.43
N SER A 139 6.43 -15.40 -16.96
CA SER A 139 6.90 -16.26 -18.06
C SER A 139 7.34 -15.42 -19.28
N PRO A 140 8.27 -15.91 -20.11
CA PRO A 140 8.72 -15.19 -21.30
C PRO A 140 7.57 -14.70 -22.17
N GLY A 141 7.63 -13.42 -22.56
CA GLY A 141 6.59 -12.77 -23.35
C GLY A 141 5.38 -12.28 -22.56
N LYS A 142 5.33 -12.44 -21.23
CA LYS A 142 4.29 -11.85 -20.36
C LYS A 142 4.84 -10.71 -19.53
N ILE A 143 3.99 -9.74 -19.19
CA ILE A 143 4.36 -8.56 -18.40
C ILE A 143 3.38 -8.29 -17.26
N ILE A 144 3.88 -7.78 -16.13
CA ILE A 144 3.04 -7.15 -15.10
C ILE A 144 3.18 -5.64 -15.28
N CYS A 145 2.06 -4.96 -15.49
CA CYS A 145 2.04 -3.54 -15.77
C CYS A 145 2.27 -2.76 -14.46
N HIS A 146 3.31 -1.95 -14.38
CA HIS A 146 3.53 -1.05 -13.24
C HIS A 146 2.63 0.17 -13.38
N MET A 147 1.75 0.35 -12.39
CA MET A 147 0.81 1.46 -12.31
C MET A 147 1.50 2.56 -11.50
N ILE A 148 1.87 3.65 -12.18
CA ILE A 148 2.52 4.83 -11.61
C ILE A 148 1.47 5.89 -11.26
#